data_AF-A0A3Q1ESC7-F1
#
_entry.id   AF-A0A3Q1ESC7-F1
#
_cell.length_a   1.000
_cell.length_b   1.000
_cell.length_c   1.000
_cell.angle_alpha   90.00
_cell.angle_beta   90.00
_cell.angle_gamma   90.00
#
_symmetry.space_group_name_H-M   'P 1'
#
loop_
_entity.id
_entity.type
_entity.pdbx_description
1 polymer ?
#
loop_
_entity_poly.entity_id
_entity_poly.type
_entity_poly.pdbx_seq_one_letter_code
_entity_poly.pdbx_strand_id
1 'polypeptide(L)'
;CECLDVHPPRKDGESWLASNCTRGTCTNGTVHYTNTTCPPLKPVVCANNFPAIKITDPNDCCPHYECQCICYGWGDPHYVTFDGTYYGFQGNCSYWLMKEIVPKYNFSVMIDNDYCGALDGLSCPESITVFYNGLTIFITQNDINGTFTNQVFVNNKLINPAYGHKDFGVTTTGIDTVLIIPAIQAKITFSGLIFSIYLPYNLFSGNTEGQCGTCDNNRTDDCRLPDGKIDPSCPNMAHQWHTNGTDCGSPPPPPTTPAPDTCNTTLCNVIMSRVFEACHKIIAYKPFVTGCEFDICHMHNNRTGCTSLQAYAEACAEAGVCIEWRNATNGLCGMQLRYTLYNQKFIYTANVFTAMTNMTTEGCYCPNGTILLSSGTNECAGATWTEGCQNCICEEDTLQVFCSPITCSTNSPVACDQEGQFKVYQNESCCLVEKIYFCAEFLTLYIQVGDVVPMKPCEKCICSNQTDASSHLHIVECYSMPCDTHCPLGYEYQNNSGQCCGTCVQTSCIVTLPNNVTQTLKVGVCVCAL
;
A
#
# COMPACT_ATOMS: atom_id res chain seq x y z
N CYS A 1 2.83 -45.75 -38.62
CA CYS A 1 1.67 -45.03 -39.18
C CYS A 1 1.43 -43.76 -38.36
N GLU A 2 1.17 -42.61 -38.98
CA GLU A 2 0.97 -41.33 -38.26
C GLU A 2 -0.50 -41.16 -37.83
N CYS A 3 -0.72 -40.45 -36.71
CA CYS A 3 -2.05 -40.10 -36.23
C CYS A 3 -2.47 -38.75 -36.84
N LEU A 4 -3.22 -38.81 -37.94
CA LEU A 4 -3.65 -37.63 -38.71
C LEU A 4 -4.91 -36.96 -38.15
N ASP A 5 -5.69 -37.69 -37.35
CA ASP A 5 -6.96 -37.22 -36.76
C ASP A 5 -6.76 -36.28 -35.55
N VAL A 6 -5.51 -35.99 -35.18
CA VAL A 6 -5.15 -35.06 -34.09
C VAL A 6 -4.55 -33.79 -34.68
N HIS A 7 -4.78 -32.64 -34.07
CA HIS A 7 -4.20 -31.38 -34.49
C HIS A 7 -3.27 -30.78 -33.41
N PRO A 8 -1.98 -30.55 -33.73
CA PRO A 8 -1.29 -30.94 -34.98
C PRO A 8 -1.16 -32.48 -35.13
N PRO A 9 -1.03 -33.01 -36.36
CA PRO A 9 -0.79 -34.44 -36.59
C PRO A 9 0.43 -34.95 -35.84
N ARG A 10 0.34 -36.18 -35.32
CA ARG A 10 1.36 -36.76 -34.44
C ARG A 10 2.04 -37.95 -35.10
N LYS A 11 3.36 -38.01 -34.98
CA LYS A 11 4.16 -39.13 -35.52
C LYS A 11 3.94 -40.38 -34.68
N ASP A 12 4.17 -41.53 -35.30
CA ASP A 12 4.14 -42.82 -34.60
C ASP A 12 5.16 -42.82 -33.45
N GLY A 13 4.73 -43.23 -32.25
CA GLY A 13 5.52 -43.18 -31.01
C GLY A 13 5.54 -41.81 -30.31
N GLU A 14 4.97 -40.76 -30.90
CA GLU A 14 4.93 -39.44 -30.28
C GLU A 14 3.93 -39.41 -29.12
N SER A 15 4.35 -38.80 -28.01
CA SER A 15 3.49 -38.53 -26.85
C SER A 15 3.34 -37.04 -26.60
N TRP A 16 2.16 -36.61 -26.19
CA TRP A 16 1.87 -35.20 -25.86
C TRP A 16 0.90 -35.09 -24.69
N LEU A 17 0.87 -33.90 -24.08
CA LEU A 17 -0.12 -33.56 -23.07
C LEU A 17 -1.43 -33.21 -23.80
N ALA A 18 -2.46 -34.04 -23.67
CA ALA A 18 -3.79 -33.82 -24.26
C ALA A 18 -4.66 -32.92 -23.36
N SER A 19 -4.46 -33.01 -22.05
CA SER A 19 -4.97 -32.09 -21.03
C SER A 19 -4.07 -32.15 -19.79
N ASN A 20 -4.27 -31.25 -18.82
CA ASN A 20 -3.53 -31.18 -17.54
C ASN A 20 -3.25 -32.57 -16.91
N CYS A 21 -4.21 -33.50 -16.98
CA CYS A 21 -4.10 -34.86 -16.46
C CYS A 21 -4.11 -35.99 -17.49
N THR A 22 -4.07 -35.69 -18.78
CA THR A 22 -4.20 -36.72 -19.82
C THR A 22 -3.03 -36.68 -20.78
N ARG A 23 -2.33 -37.80 -20.92
CA ARG A 23 -1.24 -37.96 -21.88
C ARG A 23 -1.73 -38.76 -23.08
N GLY A 24 -1.68 -38.16 -24.27
CA GLY A 24 -1.94 -38.84 -25.53
C GLY A 24 -0.65 -39.47 -26.05
N THR A 25 -0.73 -40.67 -26.61
CA THR A 25 0.38 -41.35 -27.31
C THR A 25 -0.13 -41.89 -28.65
N CYS A 26 0.54 -41.58 -29.74
CA CYS A 26 0.23 -42.15 -31.04
C CYS A 26 0.96 -43.48 -31.19
N THR A 27 0.23 -44.57 -31.41
CA THR A 27 0.81 -45.87 -31.76
C THR A 27 0.10 -46.47 -32.95
N ASN A 28 0.87 -46.70 -34.01
CA ASN A 28 0.44 -47.28 -35.27
C ASN A 28 -0.82 -46.61 -35.87
N GLY A 29 -0.87 -45.27 -35.84
CA GLY A 29 -1.98 -44.47 -36.38
C GLY A 29 -3.20 -44.36 -35.47
N THR A 30 -3.18 -44.94 -34.27
CA THR A 30 -4.23 -44.80 -33.26
C THR A 30 -3.73 -44.03 -32.05
N VAL A 31 -4.57 -43.16 -31.49
CA VAL A 31 -4.25 -42.39 -30.28
C VAL A 31 -4.70 -43.16 -29.04
N HIS A 32 -3.79 -43.34 -28.09
CA HIS A 32 -4.08 -43.87 -26.76
C HIS A 32 -3.95 -42.76 -25.71
N TYR A 33 -4.99 -42.59 -24.90
CA TYR A 33 -4.98 -41.66 -23.78
C TYR A 33 -4.71 -42.41 -22.48
N THR A 34 -3.74 -41.94 -21.71
CA THR A 34 -3.46 -42.39 -20.35
C THR A 34 -3.72 -41.25 -19.38
N ASN A 35 -4.63 -41.45 -18.44
CA ASN A 35 -4.91 -40.47 -17.39
C ASN A 35 -3.90 -40.62 -16.25
N THR A 36 -3.38 -39.49 -15.77
CA THR A 36 -2.55 -39.44 -14.56
C THR A 36 -3.40 -39.87 -13.36
N THR A 37 -2.93 -40.88 -12.63
CA THR A 37 -3.56 -41.32 -11.38
C THR A 37 -3.00 -40.52 -10.20
N CYS A 38 -3.82 -39.64 -9.63
CA CYS A 38 -3.42 -38.85 -8.47
C CYS A 38 -3.65 -39.62 -7.15
N PRO A 39 -2.79 -39.42 -6.13
CA PRO A 39 -3.07 -39.88 -4.78
C PRO A 39 -4.39 -39.31 -4.26
N PRO A 40 -5.09 -40.00 -3.34
CA PRO A 40 -6.27 -39.44 -2.70
C PRO A 40 -5.87 -38.17 -1.93
N LEU A 41 -6.60 -37.08 -2.17
CA LEU A 41 -6.49 -35.86 -1.37
C LEU A 41 -6.81 -36.18 0.10
N LYS A 42 -5.78 -36.18 0.95
CA LYS A 42 -5.93 -36.35 2.39
C LYS A 42 -5.64 -35.01 3.08
N PRO A 43 -6.54 -34.53 3.95
CA PRO A 43 -6.24 -33.36 4.78
C PRO A 43 -5.01 -33.61 5.64
N VAL A 44 -4.08 -32.66 5.66
CA VAL A 44 -2.91 -32.66 6.54
C VAL A 44 -3.25 -31.84 7.77
N VAL A 45 -2.87 -32.33 8.95
CA VAL A 45 -2.97 -31.56 10.20
C VAL A 45 -1.61 -30.95 10.47
N CYS A 46 -1.57 -29.62 10.53
CA CYS A 46 -0.34 -28.89 10.75
C CYS A 46 -0.07 -28.73 12.25
N ALA A 47 1.19 -28.95 12.64
CA ALA A 47 1.66 -28.84 14.02
C ALA A 47 1.45 -27.43 14.56
N ASN A 48 1.56 -26.40 13.72
CA ASN A 48 1.29 -25.01 14.11
C ASN A 48 -0.21 -24.65 14.19
N ASN A 49 -1.11 -25.60 13.95
CA ASN A 49 -2.58 -25.46 13.92
C ASN A 49 -3.13 -24.54 12.83
N PHE A 50 -2.29 -23.98 11.96
CA PHE A 50 -2.81 -23.25 10.79
C PHE A 50 -3.48 -24.21 9.80
N PRO A 51 -4.50 -23.75 9.06
CA PRO A 51 -5.10 -24.55 8.01
C PRO A 51 -4.07 -24.94 6.95
N ALA A 52 -4.05 -26.21 6.55
CA ALA A 52 -3.24 -26.64 5.42
C ALA A 52 -3.75 -25.99 4.12
N ILE A 53 -2.83 -25.52 3.29
CA ILE A 53 -3.16 -24.91 2.00
C ILE A 53 -3.18 -25.97 0.91
N LYS A 54 -4.13 -25.85 -0.01
CA LYS A 54 -4.20 -26.72 -1.18
C LYS A 54 -3.23 -26.18 -2.23
N ILE A 55 -2.13 -26.88 -2.43
CA ILE A 55 -1.16 -26.61 -3.48
C ILE A 55 -1.59 -27.35 -4.73
N THR A 56 -1.43 -26.69 -5.88
CA THR A 56 -1.72 -27.30 -7.17
C THR A 56 -0.46 -27.26 -8.02
N ASP A 57 -0.05 -28.42 -8.53
CA ASP A 57 1.18 -28.56 -9.32
C ASP A 57 1.18 -27.64 -10.54
N PRO A 58 2.36 -27.34 -11.14
CA PRO A 58 2.46 -26.54 -12.38
C PRO A 58 1.61 -27.06 -13.55
N ASN A 59 1.33 -28.36 -13.58
CA ASN A 59 0.48 -29.01 -14.60
C ASN A 59 -1.00 -29.05 -14.20
N ASP A 60 -1.36 -28.46 -13.06
CA ASP A 60 -2.71 -28.36 -12.49
C ASP A 60 -3.46 -29.70 -12.41
N CYS A 61 -2.72 -30.79 -12.15
CA CYS A 61 -3.27 -32.14 -12.27
C CYS A 61 -3.57 -32.81 -10.94
N CYS A 62 -2.58 -32.90 -10.05
CA CYS A 62 -2.69 -33.62 -8.79
C CYS A 62 -2.50 -32.67 -7.62
N PRO A 63 -3.55 -31.98 -7.16
CA PRO A 63 -3.42 -31.14 -5.98
C PRO A 63 -3.10 -31.98 -4.73
N HIS A 64 -2.42 -31.35 -3.78
CA HIS A 64 -2.16 -31.89 -2.45
C HIS A 64 -2.25 -30.79 -1.39
N TYR A 65 -2.27 -31.18 -0.13
CA TYR A 65 -2.26 -30.24 0.99
C TYR A 65 -0.85 -30.13 1.55
N GLU A 66 -0.41 -28.89 1.79
CA GLU A 66 0.84 -28.60 2.49
C GLU A 66 0.56 -27.70 3.69
N CYS A 67 1.36 -27.86 4.74
CA CYS A 67 1.40 -26.90 5.82
C CYS A 67 2.17 -25.65 5.39
N GLN A 68 1.95 -24.54 6.08
CA GLN A 68 2.78 -23.35 5.93
C GLN A 68 3.72 -23.24 7.12
N CYS A 69 4.92 -22.71 6.91
CA CYS A 69 5.84 -22.42 7.98
C CYS A 69 5.70 -20.95 8.35
N ILE A 70 5.09 -20.70 9.51
CA ILE A 70 4.77 -19.36 10.00
C ILE A 70 5.43 -19.18 11.37
N CYS A 71 6.47 -18.36 11.41
CA CYS A 71 7.12 -17.94 12.66
C CYS A 71 6.74 -16.50 12.94
N TYR A 72 6.43 -16.16 14.18
CA TYR A 72 6.07 -14.81 14.55
C TYR A 72 6.38 -14.53 16.01
N GLY A 73 6.52 -13.25 16.33
CA GLY A 73 6.70 -12.80 17.69
C GLY A 73 6.12 -11.42 17.90
N TRP A 74 5.79 -11.11 19.14
CA TRP A 74 5.20 -9.82 19.52
C TRP A 74 5.70 -9.36 20.89
N GLY A 75 5.91 -8.05 21.00
CA GLY A 75 6.67 -7.48 22.10
C GLY A 75 8.06 -8.12 22.18
N ASP A 76 8.56 -8.24 23.39
CA ASP A 76 9.66 -9.13 23.76
C ASP A 76 9.40 -9.47 25.24
N PRO A 77 8.82 -10.67 25.46
CA PRO A 77 9.49 -11.91 25.06
C PRO A 77 8.74 -12.93 24.18
N HIS A 78 7.64 -12.62 23.50
CA HIS A 78 6.79 -13.68 22.95
C HIS A 78 7.21 -14.15 21.55
N TYR A 79 7.56 -15.44 21.42
CA TYR A 79 7.93 -16.07 20.14
C TYR A 79 7.11 -17.33 19.89
N VAL A 80 6.81 -17.59 18.62
CA VAL A 80 6.19 -18.82 18.13
C VAL A 80 7.00 -19.33 16.93
N THR A 81 7.52 -20.55 17.02
CA THR A 81 8.30 -21.22 15.96
C THR A 81 7.45 -21.58 14.75
N PHE A 82 8.08 -21.97 13.64
CA PHE A 82 7.40 -22.39 12.41
C PHE A 82 6.37 -23.52 12.64
N ASP A 83 6.65 -24.42 13.58
CA ASP A 83 5.78 -25.56 13.94
C ASP A 83 4.87 -25.29 15.16
N GLY A 84 4.89 -24.06 15.66
CA GLY A 84 3.93 -23.54 16.62
C GLY A 84 4.28 -23.78 18.09
N THR A 85 5.57 -23.93 18.42
CA THR A 85 6.05 -23.93 19.80
C THR A 85 6.16 -22.49 20.31
N TYR A 86 5.39 -22.19 21.36
CA TYR A 86 5.43 -20.90 22.04
C TYR A 86 6.49 -20.91 23.14
N TYR A 87 7.32 -19.88 23.21
CA TYR A 87 8.26 -19.67 24.30
C TYR A 87 8.50 -18.17 24.55
N GLY A 88 8.99 -17.88 25.76
CA GLY A 88 9.40 -16.55 26.18
C GLY A 88 10.91 -16.40 26.14
N PHE A 89 11.45 -15.39 25.44
CA PHE A 89 12.88 -15.08 25.47
C PHE A 89 13.13 -13.57 25.51
N GLN A 90 13.91 -13.11 26.50
CA GLN A 90 14.32 -11.71 26.65
C GLN A 90 15.81 -11.58 26.43
N GLY A 91 16.18 -10.89 25.35
CA GLY A 91 17.56 -10.62 25.00
C GLY A 91 17.67 -9.28 24.33
N ASN A 92 18.63 -8.46 24.76
CA ASN A 92 18.90 -7.10 24.29
C ASN A 92 20.03 -7.07 23.24
N CYS A 93 20.01 -8.03 22.32
CA CYS A 93 21.07 -8.23 21.34
C CYS A 93 20.48 -8.49 19.97
N SER A 94 21.36 -8.60 18.98
CA SER A 94 20.98 -9.13 17.66
C SER A 94 20.92 -10.65 17.70
N TYR A 95 19.82 -11.23 17.25
CA TYR A 95 19.61 -12.67 17.20
C TYR A 95 19.16 -13.14 15.82
N TRP A 96 19.62 -14.32 15.42
CA TRP A 96 19.13 -14.98 14.22
C TRP A 96 17.75 -15.58 14.46
N LEU A 97 16.72 -14.95 13.88
CA LEU A 97 15.38 -15.53 13.84
C LEU A 97 15.37 -16.79 12.99
N MET A 98 15.96 -16.71 11.80
CA MET A 98 16.15 -17.89 10.97
C MET A 98 17.36 -17.79 10.04
N LYS A 99 17.95 -18.95 9.75
CA LYS A 99 18.96 -19.19 8.72
C LYS A 99 18.65 -20.50 8.01
N GLU A 100 19.15 -20.62 6.78
CA GLU A 100 19.15 -21.90 6.08
C GLU A 100 20.24 -22.83 6.67
N ILE A 101 19.89 -24.07 6.99
CA ILE A 101 20.88 -25.09 7.43
C ILE A 101 21.88 -25.35 6.30
N VAL A 102 21.37 -25.56 5.09
CA VAL A 102 22.13 -25.62 3.85
C VAL A 102 21.74 -24.41 3.01
N PRO A 103 22.63 -23.41 2.83
CA PRO A 103 22.34 -22.20 2.07
C PRO A 103 21.98 -22.51 0.61
N LYS A 104 20.69 -22.55 0.31
CA LYS A 104 20.15 -22.81 -1.04
C LYS A 104 19.77 -21.51 -1.73
N TYR A 105 19.22 -20.56 -0.96
CA TYR A 105 18.77 -19.26 -1.47
C TYR A 105 19.59 -18.08 -0.94
N ASN A 106 20.51 -18.33 0.00
CA ASN A 106 21.24 -17.30 0.74
C ASN A 106 20.27 -16.36 1.47
N PHE A 107 19.30 -16.96 2.16
CA PHE A 107 18.24 -16.27 2.90
C PHE A 107 18.43 -16.42 4.40
N SER A 108 18.37 -15.31 5.13
CA SER A 108 18.36 -15.30 6.59
C SER A 108 17.67 -14.06 7.14
N VAL A 109 17.09 -14.17 8.33
CA VAL A 109 16.39 -13.09 9.01
C VAL A 109 16.95 -12.93 10.42
N MET A 110 17.26 -11.68 10.77
CA MET A 110 17.82 -11.29 12.05
C MET A 110 16.92 -10.25 12.70
N ILE A 111 16.77 -10.32 14.02
CA ILE A 111 16.08 -9.32 14.83
C ILE A 111 17.10 -8.61 15.71
N ASP A 112 16.99 -7.29 15.78
CA ASP A 112 17.78 -6.46 16.69
C ASP A 112 16.86 -6.00 17.81
N ASN A 113 17.16 -6.43 19.03
CA ASN A 113 16.42 -6.06 20.24
C ASN A 113 17.26 -5.08 21.07
N ASP A 114 16.65 -3.97 21.50
CA ASP A 114 17.28 -3.01 22.42
C ASP A 114 16.38 -2.75 23.64
N TYR A 115 16.94 -2.16 24.71
CA TYR A 115 16.18 -1.82 25.91
C TYR A 115 15.24 -0.64 25.66
N CYS A 116 13.93 -0.89 25.73
CA CYS A 116 12.91 0.14 25.54
C CYS A 116 12.63 0.99 26.81
N GLY A 117 13.56 1.00 27.79
CA GLY A 117 13.54 1.94 28.91
C GLY A 117 12.52 1.64 30.02
N ALA A 118 11.97 0.42 30.11
CA ALA A 118 11.18 0.01 31.27
C ALA A 118 12.03 -0.01 32.54
N LEU A 119 11.44 0.32 33.70
CA LEU A 119 12.11 0.34 35.01
C LEU A 119 12.83 -0.98 35.36
N ASP A 120 12.37 -2.09 34.77
CA ASP A 120 12.89 -3.45 34.99
C ASP A 120 13.82 -3.95 33.87
N GLY A 121 14.16 -3.12 32.88
CA GLY A 121 15.08 -3.49 31.80
C GLY A 121 14.47 -4.44 30.76
N LEU A 122 13.24 -4.18 30.30
CA LEU A 122 12.62 -4.92 29.21
C LEU A 122 13.26 -4.56 27.86
N SER A 123 13.59 -5.57 27.06
CA SER A 123 13.97 -5.39 25.66
C SER A 123 12.71 -5.28 24.79
N CYS A 124 12.84 -4.62 23.64
CA CYS A 124 11.82 -4.53 22.60
C CYS A 124 12.52 -4.70 21.24
N PRO A 125 11.84 -5.24 20.21
CA PRO A 125 12.39 -5.24 18.87
C PRO A 125 12.56 -3.79 18.38
N GLU A 126 13.76 -3.48 17.90
CA GLU A 126 14.08 -2.18 17.29
C GLU A 126 13.98 -2.27 15.77
N SER A 127 14.42 -3.40 15.21
CA SER A 127 14.44 -3.61 13.77
C SER A 127 14.51 -5.08 13.40
N ILE A 128 14.19 -5.35 12.13
CA ILE A 128 14.41 -6.64 11.49
C ILE A 128 15.29 -6.44 10.25
N THR A 129 16.30 -7.31 10.10
CA THR A 129 17.20 -7.30 8.96
C THR A 129 17.05 -8.60 8.18
N VAL A 130 16.69 -8.47 6.90
CA VAL A 130 16.57 -9.58 5.95
C VAL A 130 17.76 -9.57 5.01
N PHE A 131 18.48 -10.68 4.96
CA PHE A 131 19.57 -10.91 4.02
C PHE A 131 19.09 -11.85 2.92
N TYR A 132 19.23 -11.44 1.66
CA TYR A 132 18.83 -12.25 0.51
C TYR A 132 19.72 -11.99 -0.70
N ASN A 133 20.42 -13.02 -1.20
CA ASN A 133 21.23 -12.96 -2.43
C ASN A 133 22.21 -11.75 -2.47
N GLY A 134 22.85 -11.45 -1.34
CA GLY A 134 23.80 -10.33 -1.19
C GLY A 134 23.16 -8.96 -0.94
N LEU A 135 21.83 -8.88 -0.88
CA LEU A 135 21.11 -7.68 -0.43
C LEU A 135 20.93 -7.70 1.09
N THR A 136 21.06 -6.53 1.71
CA THR A 136 20.70 -6.29 3.10
C THR A 136 19.50 -5.35 3.14
N ILE A 137 18.35 -5.85 3.61
CA ILE A 137 17.09 -5.11 3.72
C ILE A 137 16.82 -4.91 5.21
N PHE A 138 16.97 -3.68 5.68
CA PHE A 138 16.79 -3.30 7.07
C PHE A 138 15.46 -2.57 7.23
N ILE A 139 14.62 -3.02 8.14
CA ILE A 139 13.28 -2.48 8.40
C ILE A 139 13.21 -2.08 9.88
N THR A 140 12.86 -0.82 10.14
CA THR A 140 12.72 -0.28 11.50
C THR A 140 11.49 0.63 11.59
N GLN A 141 11.06 0.94 12.81
CA GLN A 141 9.98 1.88 13.08
C GLN A 141 10.50 2.95 14.05
N ASN A 142 10.46 4.21 13.60
CA ASN A 142 10.95 5.34 14.39
C ASN A 142 9.81 6.29 14.77
N ASP A 143 9.86 6.83 15.99
CA ASP A 143 8.97 7.93 16.38
C ASP A 143 9.45 9.24 15.74
N ILE A 144 8.67 9.76 14.80
CA ILE A 144 8.88 11.07 14.19
C ILE A 144 7.73 11.98 14.63
N ASN A 145 8.01 12.88 15.59
CA ASN A 145 7.05 13.86 16.13
C ASN A 145 5.76 13.24 16.72
N GLY A 146 5.87 12.15 17.47
CA GLY A 146 4.75 11.43 18.07
C GLY A 146 4.01 10.51 17.09
N THR A 147 4.60 10.26 15.91
CA THR A 147 4.05 9.37 14.88
C THR A 147 5.08 8.30 14.55
N PHE A 148 4.75 7.05 14.90
CA PHE A 148 5.52 5.89 14.50
C PHE A 148 5.52 5.75 12.98
N THR A 149 6.68 5.86 12.38
CA THR A 149 6.88 5.84 10.92
C THR A 149 7.80 4.69 10.56
N ASN A 150 7.30 3.79 9.71
CA ASN A 150 8.07 2.68 9.18
C ASN A 150 9.12 3.18 8.18
N GLN A 151 10.37 2.76 8.35
CA GLN A 151 11.49 3.09 7.47
C GLN A 151 12.15 1.81 6.96
N VAL A 152 12.52 1.82 5.68
CA VAL A 152 13.16 0.69 5.02
C VAL A 152 14.43 1.14 4.32
N PHE A 153 15.51 0.40 4.55
CA PHE A 153 16.81 0.65 3.96
C PHE A 153 17.26 -0.59 3.18
N VAL A 154 17.74 -0.38 1.96
CA VAL A 154 18.32 -1.44 1.13
C VAL A 154 19.78 -1.09 0.89
N ASN A 155 20.70 -1.92 1.36
CA ASN A 155 22.14 -1.67 1.34
C ASN A 155 22.48 -0.26 1.88
N ASN A 156 21.91 0.08 3.05
CA ASN A 156 22.04 1.37 3.74
C ASN A 156 21.45 2.59 3.02
N LYS A 157 20.68 2.40 1.94
CA LYS A 157 19.96 3.46 1.26
C LYS A 157 18.49 3.45 1.64
N LEU A 158 17.99 4.56 2.19
CA LEU A 158 16.57 4.75 2.49
C LEU A 158 15.75 4.64 1.20
N ILE A 159 14.72 3.80 1.24
CA ILE A 159 13.72 3.66 0.18
C ILE A 159 12.34 4.05 0.73
N ASN A 160 11.50 4.62 -0.14
CA ASN A 160 10.11 4.85 0.22
C ASN A 160 9.33 3.51 0.11
N PRO A 161 8.46 3.18 1.07
CA PRO A 161 7.55 2.05 0.94
C PRO A 161 6.70 2.15 -0.34
N ALA A 162 6.30 1.01 -0.92
CA ALA A 162 5.86 0.85 -2.31
C ALA A 162 7.04 0.87 -3.31
N TYR A 163 8.06 0.06 -3.01
CA TYR A 163 9.27 -0.11 -3.80
C TYR A 163 9.30 -1.50 -4.43
N GLY A 164 9.36 -1.55 -5.77
CA GLY A 164 9.59 -2.77 -6.53
C GLY A 164 11.04 -2.87 -6.99
N HIS A 165 11.73 -3.93 -6.58
CA HIS A 165 13.00 -4.37 -7.16
C HIS A 165 12.78 -5.66 -7.95
N LYS A 166 13.71 -6.01 -8.86
CA LYS A 166 13.61 -7.27 -9.62
C LYS A 166 13.54 -8.53 -8.74
N ASP A 167 14.08 -8.44 -7.52
CA ASP A 167 14.25 -9.58 -6.60
C ASP A 167 13.27 -9.58 -5.43
N PHE A 168 12.71 -8.42 -5.07
CA PHE A 168 11.84 -8.26 -3.90
C PHE A 168 10.91 -7.05 -4.05
N GLY A 169 9.79 -7.06 -3.32
CA GLY A 169 8.86 -5.93 -3.20
C GLY A 169 8.68 -5.53 -1.74
N VAL A 170 8.59 -4.23 -1.47
CA VAL A 170 8.31 -3.69 -0.14
C VAL A 170 7.13 -2.74 -0.19
N THR A 171 6.18 -2.89 0.72
CA THR A 171 5.06 -1.96 0.92
C THR A 171 4.75 -1.75 2.39
N THR A 172 3.82 -0.86 2.70
CA THR A 172 3.36 -0.59 4.07
C THR A 172 1.83 -0.51 4.12
N THR A 173 1.23 -1.05 5.18
CA THR A 173 -0.20 -0.84 5.52
C THR A 173 -0.38 0.41 6.38
N GLY A 174 0.71 1.10 6.72
CA GLY A 174 0.76 2.13 7.76
C GLY A 174 0.98 1.58 9.16
N ILE A 175 0.67 0.31 9.36
CA ILE A 175 0.90 -0.43 10.60
C ILE A 175 2.14 -1.30 10.39
N ASP A 176 2.07 -2.15 9.37
CA ASP A 176 3.10 -3.12 9.06
C ASP A 176 3.87 -2.70 7.82
N THR A 177 5.17 -2.93 7.85
CA THR A 177 5.96 -3.07 6.63
C THR A 177 5.85 -4.51 6.15
N VAL A 178 5.54 -4.70 4.87
CA VAL A 178 5.43 -6.01 4.22
C VAL A 178 6.54 -6.13 3.18
N LEU A 179 7.44 -7.09 3.37
CA LEU A 179 8.49 -7.47 2.42
C LEU A 179 8.16 -8.82 1.80
N ILE A 180 8.25 -8.91 0.47
CA ILE A 180 7.99 -10.13 -0.29
C ILE A 180 9.21 -10.41 -1.16
N ILE A 181 9.62 -11.68 -1.21
CA ILE A 181 10.70 -12.16 -2.08
C ILE A 181 10.09 -13.21 -3.03
N PRO A 182 9.61 -12.82 -4.23
CA PRO A 182 8.80 -13.68 -5.08
C PRO A 182 9.49 -14.98 -5.51
N ALA A 183 10.81 -14.93 -5.76
CA ALA A 183 11.58 -16.09 -6.22
C ALA A 183 11.60 -17.25 -5.23
N ILE A 184 11.49 -16.96 -3.92
CA ILE A 184 11.43 -17.96 -2.84
C ILE A 184 10.09 -17.93 -2.09
N GLN A 185 9.15 -17.12 -2.57
CA GLN A 185 7.80 -16.95 -2.01
C GLN A 185 7.80 -16.65 -0.51
N ALA A 186 8.85 -15.99 -0.01
CA ALA A 186 8.93 -15.57 1.38
C ALA A 186 8.16 -14.26 1.57
N LYS A 187 7.43 -14.14 2.69
CA LYS A 187 6.80 -12.91 3.16
C LYS A 187 7.33 -12.62 4.56
N ILE A 188 7.68 -11.37 4.82
CA ILE A 188 8.13 -10.89 6.13
C ILE A 188 7.30 -9.66 6.47
N THR A 189 6.76 -9.61 7.68
CA THR A 189 6.06 -8.44 8.21
C THR A 189 6.76 -7.91 9.45
N PHE A 190 6.77 -6.59 9.62
CA PHE A 190 7.31 -5.94 10.80
C PHE A 190 6.56 -4.64 11.11
N SER A 191 6.16 -4.48 12.37
CA SER A 191 5.36 -3.33 12.85
C SER A 191 5.99 -2.61 14.05
N GLY A 192 7.31 -2.76 14.22
CA GLY A 192 8.04 -2.26 15.39
C GLY A 192 8.01 -3.28 16.53
N LEU A 193 6.82 -3.66 17.00
CA LEU A 193 6.67 -4.61 18.10
C LEU A 193 6.26 -6.02 17.67
N ILE A 194 5.83 -6.22 16.43
CA ILE A 194 5.39 -7.52 15.93
C ILE A 194 6.21 -7.84 14.69
N PHE A 195 6.67 -9.09 14.59
CA PHE A 195 7.26 -9.61 13.37
C PHE A 195 6.58 -10.91 12.95
N SER A 196 6.59 -11.22 11.67
CA SER A 196 6.22 -12.54 11.17
C SER A 196 7.02 -12.91 9.93
N ILE A 197 7.38 -14.18 9.81
CA ILE A 197 8.12 -14.78 8.71
C ILE A 197 7.28 -15.94 8.19
N TYR A 198 6.93 -15.87 6.91
CA TYR A 198 6.12 -16.85 6.21
C TYR A 198 6.95 -17.50 5.11
N LEU A 199 7.11 -18.82 5.19
CA LEU A 199 7.88 -19.62 4.25
C LEU A 199 7.04 -20.76 3.69
N PRO A 200 7.13 -21.05 2.38
CA PRO A 200 6.45 -22.19 1.78
C PRO A 200 7.16 -23.50 2.16
N TYR A 201 6.38 -24.50 2.58
CA TYR A 201 6.91 -25.77 3.07
C TYR A 201 7.72 -26.51 2.01
N ASN A 202 7.25 -26.58 0.76
CA ASN A 202 7.98 -27.21 -0.34
C ASN A 202 9.39 -26.64 -0.63
N LEU A 203 9.69 -25.39 -0.25
CA LEU A 203 11.00 -24.78 -0.50
C LEU A 203 11.92 -24.83 0.73
N PHE A 204 11.36 -24.80 1.94
CA PHE A 204 12.11 -24.63 3.20
C PHE A 204 12.00 -25.81 4.16
N SER A 205 11.21 -26.84 3.84
CA SER A 205 11.02 -27.99 4.73
C SER A 205 12.34 -28.63 5.14
N GLY A 206 12.56 -28.76 6.45
CA GLY A 206 13.77 -29.35 7.04
C GLY A 206 15.06 -28.56 6.83
N ASN A 207 14.99 -27.30 6.36
CA ASN A 207 16.17 -26.49 6.02
C ASN A 207 16.22 -25.15 6.76
N THR A 208 15.52 -24.98 7.89
CA THR A 208 15.60 -23.77 8.71
C THR A 208 16.18 -24.06 10.09
N GLU A 209 16.91 -23.11 10.64
CA GLU A 209 17.43 -23.12 12.01
C GLU A 209 17.44 -21.69 12.57
N GLY A 210 17.49 -21.52 13.89
CA GLY A 210 17.38 -20.22 14.56
C GLY A 210 16.29 -20.23 15.62
N GLN A 211 15.93 -19.04 16.10
CA GLN A 211 14.85 -18.87 17.07
C GLN A 211 13.46 -19.32 16.54
N CYS A 212 13.26 -19.30 15.23
CA CYS A 212 12.04 -19.78 14.58
C CYS A 212 11.96 -21.32 14.43
N GLY A 213 13.00 -22.06 14.82
CA GLY A 213 13.03 -23.52 14.75
C GLY A 213 13.16 -24.10 13.34
N THR A 214 12.91 -25.40 13.25
CA THR A 214 12.94 -26.16 11.99
C THR A 214 11.53 -26.18 11.38
N CYS A 215 11.41 -25.86 10.10
CA CYS A 215 10.16 -25.92 9.36
C CYS A 215 9.95 -27.37 8.89
N ASP A 216 9.41 -28.26 9.71
CA ASP A 216 9.22 -29.66 9.28
C ASP A 216 7.95 -30.33 9.83
N ASN A 217 7.06 -29.54 10.45
CA ASN A 217 5.82 -30.00 11.05
C ASN A 217 6.04 -30.86 12.31
N ASN A 218 7.14 -30.63 13.03
CA ASN A 218 7.53 -31.33 14.25
C ASN A 218 7.98 -30.34 15.35
N ARG A 219 7.24 -30.27 16.44
CA ARG A 219 7.59 -29.38 17.57
C ARG A 219 8.75 -29.88 18.43
N THR A 220 9.18 -31.13 18.28
CA THR A 220 10.11 -31.77 19.23
C THR A 220 11.58 -31.37 19.02
N ASP A 221 11.90 -30.78 17.87
CA ASP A 221 13.23 -30.30 17.47
C ASP A 221 13.27 -28.80 17.14
N ASP A 222 12.20 -28.07 17.48
CA ASP A 222 12.12 -26.62 17.36
C ASP A 222 13.26 -25.90 18.10
N CYS A 223 13.65 -26.41 19.27
CA CYS A 223 14.69 -25.80 20.11
C CYS A 223 16.10 -26.27 19.70
N ARG A 224 16.42 -26.18 18.40
CA ARG A 224 17.72 -26.59 17.84
C ARG A 224 18.79 -25.52 18.07
N LEU A 225 19.93 -25.93 18.62
CA LEU A 225 21.12 -25.10 18.87
C LEU A 225 21.96 -24.89 17.59
N PRO A 226 22.87 -23.91 17.57
CA PRO A 226 23.80 -23.68 16.45
C PRO A 226 24.70 -24.88 16.12
N ASP A 227 24.97 -25.76 17.09
CA ASP A 227 25.74 -27.00 16.88
C ASP A 227 24.89 -28.17 16.38
N GLY A 228 23.58 -27.94 16.20
CA GLY A 228 22.59 -28.90 15.71
C GLY A 228 21.98 -29.82 16.76
N LYS A 229 22.37 -29.71 18.04
CA LYS A 229 21.70 -30.45 19.13
C LYS A 229 20.35 -29.81 19.48
N ILE A 230 19.45 -30.61 20.03
CA ILE A 230 18.15 -30.13 20.52
C ILE A 230 18.27 -29.84 22.02
N ASP A 231 17.99 -28.59 22.41
CA ASP A 231 17.90 -28.19 23.81
C ASP A 231 16.47 -28.44 24.33
N PRO A 232 16.26 -28.93 25.56
CA PRO A 232 14.92 -29.05 26.13
C PRO A 232 14.23 -27.71 26.42
N SER A 233 14.95 -26.59 26.36
CA SER A 233 14.49 -25.24 26.67
C SER A 233 14.70 -24.31 25.48
N CYS A 234 13.62 -23.97 24.77
CA CYS A 234 13.65 -22.97 23.71
C CYS A 234 14.18 -21.59 24.18
N PRO A 235 13.89 -21.10 25.39
CA PRO A 235 14.54 -19.87 25.91
C PRO A 235 16.08 -19.97 26.00
N ASN A 236 16.61 -21.13 26.40
CA ASN A 236 18.07 -21.34 26.44
C ASN A 236 18.65 -21.38 25.03
N MET A 237 17.98 -22.10 24.12
CA MET A 237 18.35 -22.17 22.71
C MET A 237 18.36 -20.78 22.08
N ALA A 238 17.34 -19.96 22.35
CA ALA A 238 17.20 -18.64 21.75
C ALA A 238 18.39 -17.71 22.07
N HIS A 239 18.92 -17.79 23.29
CA HIS A 239 20.13 -17.06 23.68
C HIS A 239 21.37 -17.45 22.85
N GLN A 240 21.51 -18.72 22.47
CA GLN A 240 22.67 -19.21 21.73
C GLN A 240 22.68 -18.76 20.26
N TRP A 241 21.58 -18.19 19.76
CA TRP A 241 21.47 -17.67 18.38
C TRP A 241 21.88 -16.20 18.24
N HIS A 242 22.65 -15.66 19.17
CA HIS A 242 23.19 -14.31 19.07
C HIS A 242 24.17 -14.14 17.89
N THR A 243 24.35 -12.92 17.41
CA THR A 243 25.34 -12.63 16.36
C THR A 243 26.78 -12.66 16.89
N ASN A 244 27.76 -12.78 15.99
CA ASN A 244 29.17 -12.74 16.35
C ASN A 244 29.61 -11.28 16.55
N GLY A 245 30.32 -11.00 17.66
CA GLY A 245 30.95 -9.70 17.91
C GLY A 245 30.17 -8.77 18.85
N THR A 246 29.01 -9.20 19.33
CA THR A 246 28.26 -8.57 20.42
C THR A 246 28.51 -9.35 21.71
N ASP A 247 28.96 -8.67 22.77
CA ASP A 247 29.05 -9.26 24.11
C ASP A 247 27.64 -9.28 24.71
N CYS A 248 26.79 -10.18 24.19
CA CYS A 248 25.44 -10.35 24.69
C CYS A 248 25.54 -10.96 26.09
N GLY A 249 25.33 -10.14 27.13
CA GLY A 249 25.30 -10.63 28.50
C GLY A 249 24.33 -11.81 28.64
N SER A 250 24.60 -12.72 29.57
CA SER A 250 23.66 -13.81 29.87
C SER A 250 22.28 -13.21 30.17
N PRO A 251 21.17 -13.83 29.70
CA PRO A 251 19.83 -13.30 29.92
C PRO A 251 19.64 -13.10 31.43
N PRO A 252 18.99 -12.00 31.87
CA PRO A 252 18.61 -11.88 33.26
C PRO A 252 17.84 -13.14 33.66
N PRO A 253 18.05 -13.69 34.87
CA PRO A 253 17.17 -14.74 35.38
C PRO A 253 15.72 -14.23 35.28
N PRO A 254 14.73 -15.10 34.95
CA PRO A 254 13.33 -14.70 34.97
C PRO A 254 13.04 -14.00 36.30
N PRO A 255 12.39 -12.81 36.28
CA PRO A 255 12.25 -11.99 37.46
C PRO A 255 11.69 -12.81 38.63
N THR A 256 12.44 -12.87 39.73
CA THR A 256 11.99 -13.45 41.01
C THR A 256 11.04 -12.53 41.77
N THR A 257 10.64 -11.41 41.17
CA THR A 257 9.71 -10.45 41.76
C THR A 257 8.36 -11.13 41.98
N PRO A 258 7.79 -11.11 43.21
CA PRO A 258 6.44 -11.58 43.44
C PRO A 258 5.49 -10.84 42.49
N ALA A 259 4.53 -11.56 41.92
CA ALA A 259 3.48 -10.94 41.11
C ALA A 259 2.92 -9.72 41.85
N PRO A 260 2.82 -8.55 41.21
CA PRO A 260 2.15 -7.40 41.80
C PRO A 260 0.74 -7.84 42.24
N ASP A 261 0.40 -7.60 43.51
CA ASP A 261 -0.82 -8.17 44.14
C ASP A 261 -2.14 -7.72 43.51
N THR A 262 -2.14 -6.78 42.56
CA THR A 262 -3.31 -6.46 41.74
C THR A 262 -2.90 -5.88 40.39
N CYS A 263 -2.78 -6.72 39.37
CA CYS A 263 -2.65 -6.28 37.98
C CYS A 263 -4.01 -6.40 37.27
N ASN A 264 -4.47 -5.32 36.62
CA ASN A 264 -5.76 -5.32 35.93
C ASN A 264 -5.60 -5.79 34.48
N THR A 265 -5.76 -7.09 34.26
CA THR A 265 -5.67 -7.74 32.94
C THR A 265 -7.01 -7.82 32.20
N THR A 266 -8.01 -7.00 32.56
CA THR A 266 -9.35 -7.07 31.96
C THR A 266 -9.34 -6.92 30.44
N LEU A 267 -8.37 -6.17 29.89
CA LEU A 267 -8.18 -6.05 28.43
C LEU A 267 -7.92 -7.42 27.77
N CYS A 268 -7.15 -8.30 28.40
CA CYS A 268 -6.79 -9.62 27.86
C CYS A 268 -8.00 -10.55 27.73
N ASN A 269 -9.07 -10.31 28.50
CA ASN A 269 -10.33 -11.05 28.37
C ASN A 269 -10.99 -10.85 27.00
N VAL A 270 -10.67 -9.79 26.27
CA VAL A 270 -11.16 -9.57 24.90
C VAL A 270 -10.72 -10.71 23.98
N ILE A 271 -9.49 -11.22 24.14
CA ILE A 271 -8.94 -12.36 23.37
C ILE A 271 -9.81 -13.62 23.58
N MET A 272 -10.31 -13.84 24.80
CA MET A 272 -11.17 -14.98 25.14
C MET A 272 -12.65 -14.75 24.86
N SER A 273 -13.03 -13.54 24.46
CA SER A 273 -14.42 -13.16 24.27
C SER A 273 -14.99 -13.68 22.95
N ARG A 274 -16.31 -13.57 22.81
CA ARG A 274 -17.03 -13.88 21.56
C ARG A 274 -16.52 -13.14 20.32
N VAL A 275 -15.80 -12.02 20.49
CA VAL A 275 -15.20 -11.25 19.39
C VAL A 275 -14.26 -12.14 18.57
N PHE A 276 -13.55 -13.06 19.23
CA PHE A 276 -12.60 -13.98 18.60
C PHE A 276 -13.12 -15.42 18.44
N GLU A 277 -14.41 -15.68 18.66
CA GLU A 277 -14.98 -17.04 18.67
C GLU A 277 -14.75 -17.82 17.37
N ALA A 278 -14.78 -17.12 16.23
CA ALA A 278 -14.49 -17.73 14.93
C ALA A 278 -13.03 -18.23 14.84
N CYS A 279 -12.10 -17.47 15.41
CA CYS A 279 -10.67 -17.78 15.37
C CYS A 279 -10.24 -18.80 16.44
N HIS A 280 -10.94 -18.88 17.58
CA HIS A 280 -10.66 -19.89 18.63
C HIS A 280 -10.70 -21.34 18.11
N LYS A 281 -11.45 -21.58 17.03
CA LYS A 281 -11.58 -22.89 16.37
C LYS A 281 -10.38 -23.25 15.50
N ILE A 282 -9.50 -22.29 15.21
CA ILE A 282 -8.40 -22.41 14.25
C ILE A 282 -7.07 -22.16 14.96
N ILE A 283 -6.91 -20.99 15.59
CA ILE A 283 -5.69 -20.59 16.26
C ILE A 283 -5.89 -20.61 17.78
N ALA A 284 -5.01 -21.32 18.49
CA ALA A 284 -5.05 -21.41 19.93
C ALA A 284 -4.74 -20.03 20.56
N TYR A 285 -5.69 -19.49 21.33
CA TYR A 285 -5.57 -18.16 21.92
C TYR A 285 -4.67 -18.10 23.17
N LYS A 286 -4.35 -19.24 23.79
CA LYS A 286 -3.64 -19.29 25.09
C LYS A 286 -2.32 -18.52 25.10
N PRO A 287 -1.41 -18.67 24.11
CA PRO A 287 -0.16 -17.91 24.08
C PRO A 287 -0.38 -16.40 24.13
N PHE A 288 -1.38 -15.90 23.40
CA PHE A 288 -1.69 -14.47 23.32
C PHE A 288 -2.31 -13.92 24.60
N VAL A 289 -3.13 -14.71 25.31
CA VAL A 289 -3.63 -14.34 26.65
C VAL A 289 -2.48 -14.28 27.64
N THR A 290 -1.64 -15.31 27.67
CA THR A 290 -0.47 -15.35 28.57
C THR A 290 0.47 -14.18 28.30
N GLY A 291 0.72 -13.85 27.03
CA GLY A 291 1.53 -12.68 26.69
C GLY A 291 0.89 -11.36 27.08
N CYS A 292 -0.41 -11.19 26.83
CA CYS A 292 -1.14 -9.99 27.22
C CYS A 292 -1.08 -9.74 28.73
N GLU A 293 -1.30 -10.78 29.54
CA GLU A 293 -1.24 -10.68 30.99
C GLU A 293 0.20 -10.35 31.45
N PHE A 294 1.19 -11.01 30.86
CA PHE A 294 2.60 -10.75 31.15
C PHE A 294 2.97 -9.28 30.87
N ASP A 295 2.65 -8.78 29.67
CA ASP A 295 2.96 -7.43 29.20
C ASP A 295 2.32 -6.35 30.10
N ILE A 296 1.04 -6.51 30.43
CA ILE A 296 0.33 -5.53 31.27
C ILE A 296 0.90 -5.50 32.68
N CYS A 297 1.22 -6.67 33.24
CA CYS A 297 1.64 -6.77 34.63
C CYS A 297 3.09 -6.37 34.86
N HIS A 298 3.97 -6.54 33.87
CA HIS A 298 5.36 -6.09 33.96
C HIS A 298 5.51 -4.60 33.60
N MET A 299 4.77 -4.12 32.59
CA MET A 299 4.87 -2.71 32.19
C MET A 299 3.99 -1.77 33.02
N HIS A 300 3.09 -2.31 33.84
CA HIS A 300 2.08 -1.57 34.60
C HIS A 300 1.25 -0.61 33.73
N ASN A 301 1.05 -0.95 32.46
CA ASN A 301 0.35 -0.13 31.48
C ASN A 301 -0.60 -0.99 30.66
N ASN A 302 -1.91 -0.82 30.85
CA ASN A 302 -2.90 -1.62 30.12
C ASN A 302 -2.80 -1.51 28.59
N ARG A 303 -2.22 -0.43 28.03
CA ARG A 303 -2.06 -0.30 26.58
C ARG A 303 -1.05 -1.29 26.00
N THR A 304 -0.13 -1.85 26.78
CA THR A 304 0.86 -2.82 26.26
C THR A 304 0.19 -4.13 25.84
N GLY A 305 -0.91 -4.51 26.48
CA GLY A 305 -1.72 -5.67 26.06
C GLY A 305 -2.34 -5.53 24.66
N CYS A 306 -2.41 -4.33 24.09
CA CYS A 306 -2.91 -4.11 22.72
C CYS A 306 -2.04 -4.82 21.68
N THR A 307 -0.74 -4.97 21.92
CA THR A 307 0.18 -5.69 21.02
C THR A 307 -0.18 -7.17 20.95
N SER A 308 -0.49 -7.81 22.08
CA SER A 308 -0.95 -9.20 22.12
C SER A 308 -2.31 -9.41 21.43
N LEU A 309 -3.22 -8.45 21.55
CA LEU A 309 -4.50 -8.46 20.83
C LEU A 309 -4.31 -8.32 19.31
N GLN A 310 -3.44 -7.41 18.89
CA GLN A 310 -3.11 -7.20 17.49
C GLN A 310 -2.44 -8.44 16.90
N ALA A 311 -1.46 -9.02 17.57
CA ALA A 311 -0.79 -10.26 17.14
C ALA A 311 -1.79 -11.42 16.97
N TYR A 312 -2.79 -11.54 17.86
CA TYR A 312 -3.81 -12.56 17.69
C TYR A 312 -4.72 -12.28 16.49
N ALA A 313 -5.14 -11.02 16.30
CA ALA A 313 -5.94 -10.63 15.15
C ALA A 313 -5.20 -10.85 13.82
N GLU A 314 -3.90 -10.57 13.77
CA GLU A 314 -3.04 -10.84 12.59
C GLU A 314 -2.95 -12.35 12.30
N ALA A 315 -2.72 -13.18 13.31
CA ALA A 315 -2.71 -14.64 13.15
C ALA A 315 -4.08 -15.17 12.67
N CYS A 316 -5.19 -14.61 13.15
CA CYS A 316 -6.54 -14.95 12.67
C CYS A 316 -6.75 -14.53 11.22
N ALA A 317 -6.32 -13.33 10.84
CA ALA A 317 -6.44 -12.82 9.48
C ALA A 317 -5.64 -13.66 8.49
N GLU A 318 -4.43 -14.10 8.87
CA GLU A 318 -3.63 -15.03 8.07
C GLU A 318 -4.33 -16.38 7.89
N ALA A 319 -5.04 -16.85 8.92
CA ALA A 319 -5.89 -18.04 8.83
C ALA A 319 -7.22 -17.81 8.06
N GLY A 320 -7.42 -16.63 7.48
CA GLY A 320 -8.58 -16.27 6.67
C GLY A 320 -9.78 -15.73 7.46
N VAL A 321 -9.59 -15.34 8.73
CA VAL A 321 -10.63 -14.82 9.61
C VAL A 321 -10.34 -13.37 10.02
N CYS A 322 -11.01 -12.42 9.40
CA CYS A 322 -10.91 -10.99 9.73
C CYS A 322 -11.78 -10.67 10.95
N ILE A 323 -11.24 -9.93 11.94
CA ILE A 323 -11.94 -9.62 13.19
C ILE A 323 -11.83 -8.13 13.50
N GLU A 324 -12.97 -7.45 13.66
CA GLU A 324 -13.02 -6.06 14.14
C GLU A 324 -12.88 -6.00 15.67
N TRP A 325 -11.65 -6.14 16.16
CA TRP A 325 -11.38 -6.30 17.60
C TRP A 325 -11.21 -4.97 18.36
N ARG A 326 -10.74 -3.89 17.70
CA ARG A 326 -10.42 -2.62 18.38
C ARG A 326 -11.62 -1.99 19.09
N ASN A 327 -12.83 -2.14 18.53
CA ASN A 327 -14.08 -1.65 19.13
C ASN A 327 -14.39 -2.31 20.48
N ALA A 328 -13.93 -3.54 20.70
CA ALA A 328 -14.13 -4.27 21.95
C ALA A 328 -13.20 -3.81 23.08
N THR A 329 -12.25 -2.91 22.81
CA THR A 329 -11.25 -2.44 23.77
C THR A 329 -11.65 -1.15 24.51
N ASN A 330 -12.88 -0.66 24.29
CA ASN A 330 -13.37 0.62 24.84
C ASN A 330 -12.42 1.81 24.53
N GLY A 331 -11.80 1.80 23.35
CA GLY A 331 -10.89 2.85 22.89
C GLY A 331 -9.46 2.78 23.43
N LEU A 332 -9.12 1.79 24.27
CA LEU A 332 -7.76 1.63 24.81
C LEU A 332 -6.74 1.33 23.70
N CYS A 333 -7.12 0.50 22.74
CA CYS A 333 -6.28 0.11 21.60
C CYS A 333 -6.65 0.88 20.32
N GLY A 334 -7.20 2.08 20.46
CA GLY A 334 -7.52 2.94 19.32
C GLY A 334 -6.26 3.36 18.56
N MET A 335 -6.36 3.41 17.23
CA MET A 335 -5.31 3.94 16.37
C MET A 335 -5.60 5.38 15.98
N GLN A 336 -4.55 6.20 15.79
CA GLN A 336 -4.71 7.44 15.04
C GLN A 336 -4.98 7.07 13.57
N LEU A 337 -6.20 7.36 13.12
CA LEU A 337 -6.63 7.13 11.74
C LEU A 337 -5.79 8.00 10.80
N ARG A 338 -4.80 7.40 10.12
CA ARG A 338 -4.18 7.99 8.92
C ARG A 338 -4.26 7.00 7.78
N TYR A 339 -4.88 7.41 6.68
CA TYR A 339 -4.91 6.61 5.45
C TYR A 339 -3.50 6.46 4.91
N THR A 340 -3.15 5.26 4.45
CA THR A 340 -1.78 4.95 4.02
C THR A 340 -1.73 4.54 2.57
N LEU A 341 -0.54 4.68 1.97
CA LEU A 341 -0.24 4.30 0.59
C LEU A 341 -0.16 2.77 0.46
N TYR A 342 -1.24 2.08 0.79
CA TYR A 342 -1.35 0.65 0.53
C TYR A 342 -1.80 0.44 -0.91
N ASN A 343 -0.88 -0.02 -1.74
CA ASN A 343 -1.22 -0.46 -3.09
C ASN A 343 -1.07 -1.98 -3.17
N GLN A 344 -2.20 -2.67 -3.33
CA GLN A 344 -2.27 -4.12 -3.49
C GLN A 344 -1.34 -4.63 -4.60
N LYS A 345 -1.09 -3.83 -5.65
CA LYS A 345 -0.24 -4.19 -6.80
C LYS A 345 1.21 -4.53 -6.43
N PHE A 346 1.77 -3.97 -5.35
CA PHE A 346 3.14 -4.29 -4.90
C PHE A 346 3.23 -5.57 -4.06
N ILE A 347 2.09 -6.06 -3.57
CA ILE A 347 1.92 -7.39 -2.95
C ILE A 347 1.49 -8.41 -4.01
N TYR A 348 0.80 -7.93 -5.07
CA TYR A 348 0.27 -8.72 -6.16
C TYR A 348 1.36 -9.10 -7.17
N THR A 349 2.13 -10.14 -6.84
CA THR A 349 2.64 -11.01 -7.89
C THR A 349 1.66 -12.15 -8.05
N ALA A 350 0.89 -12.14 -9.13
CA ALA A 350 0.17 -13.32 -9.58
C ALA A 350 1.20 -14.38 -9.96
N ASN A 351 1.63 -15.17 -8.98
CA ASN A 351 2.37 -16.39 -9.22
C ASN A 351 1.58 -17.55 -8.62
N VAL A 352 1.79 -18.74 -9.16
CA VAL A 352 1.02 -19.96 -8.86
C VAL A 352 1.16 -20.43 -7.40
N PHE A 353 2.02 -19.78 -6.61
CA PHE A 353 2.44 -20.20 -5.28
C PHE A 353 2.35 -19.10 -4.22
N THR A 354 2.06 -17.85 -4.60
CA THR A 354 1.68 -16.81 -3.65
C THR A 354 0.21 -16.98 -3.34
N ALA A 355 -0.10 -17.62 -2.21
CA ALA A 355 -1.43 -17.62 -1.58
C ALA A 355 -1.92 -16.21 -1.17
N MET A 356 -1.32 -15.14 -1.70
CA MET A 356 -1.61 -13.73 -1.40
C MET A 356 -2.75 -13.17 -2.27
N THR A 357 -3.67 -14.00 -2.76
CA THR A 357 -4.77 -13.53 -3.60
C THR A 357 -5.92 -12.91 -2.80
N ASN A 358 -6.03 -13.18 -1.49
CA ASN A 358 -7.11 -12.71 -0.60
C ASN A 358 -6.64 -12.35 0.82
N MET A 359 -5.47 -11.72 0.98
CA MET A 359 -5.01 -11.30 2.32
C MET A 359 -5.61 -9.95 2.69
N THR A 360 -6.44 -9.93 3.73
CA THR A 360 -6.89 -8.71 4.41
C THR A 360 -5.94 -8.43 5.56
N THR A 361 -5.04 -7.48 5.38
CA THR A 361 -4.23 -6.95 6.49
C THR A 361 -4.99 -5.86 7.21
N GLU A 362 -4.78 -5.70 8.51
CA GLU A 362 -5.29 -4.54 9.22
C GLU A 362 -4.61 -3.27 8.68
N GLY A 363 -5.39 -2.21 8.45
CA GLY A 363 -4.84 -0.98 7.89
C GLY A 363 -5.92 0.04 7.55
N CYS A 364 -5.47 1.26 7.26
CA CYS A 364 -6.33 2.35 6.84
C CYS A 364 -6.28 2.49 5.31
N TYR A 365 -7.30 1.95 4.63
CA TYR A 365 -7.38 1.94 3.17
C TYR A 365 -8.35 2.99 2.65
N CYS A 366 -8.04 3.57 1.50
CA CYS A 366 -9.00 4.38 0.78
C CYS A 366 -10.21 3.52 0.32
N PRO A 367 -11.44 4.07 0.32
CA PRO A 367 -12.62 3.37 -0.21
C PRO A 367 -12.41 2.88 -1.65
N ASN A 368 -13.11 1.81 -2.04
CA ASN A 368 -13.01 1.23 -3.39
C ASN A 368 -13.13 2.30 -4.49
N GLY A 369 -12.14 2.34 -5.38
CA GLY A 369 -12.07 3.29 -6.50
C GLY A 369 -11.41 4.63 -6.16
N THR A 370 -10.83 4.79 -4.97
CA THR A 370 -10.12 6.00 -4.56
C THR A 370 -8.68 5.69 -4.12
N ILE A 371 -7.76 6.64 -4.34
CA ILE A 371 -6.33 6.56 -4.05
C ILE A 371 -5.96 7.70 -3.09
N LEU A 372 -5.03 7.46 -2.17
CA LEU A 372 -4.55 8.47 -1.24
C LEU A 372 -3.81 9.60 -2.00
N LEU A 373 -4.22 10.85 -1.80
CA LEU A 373 -3.64 12.01 -2.51
C LEU A 373 -2.19 12.30 -2.14
N SER A 374 -1.81 12.08 -0.88
CA SER A 374 -0.43 12.20 -0.42
C SER A 374 -0.24 11.47 0.92
N SER A 375 1.00 11.07 1.22
CA SER A 375 1.36 10.42 2.50
C SER A 375 1.15 11.30 3.73
N GLY A 376 0.88 12.61 3.56
CA GLY A 376 0.62 13.57 4.64
C GLY A 376 -0.85 13.96 4.84
N THR A 377 -1.75 13.57 3.93
CA THR A 377 -3.16 13.99 3.91
C THR A 377 -4.09 12.81 4.10
N ASN A 378 -5.10 12.91 4.99
CA ASN A 378 -6.15 11.89 5.15
C ASN A 378 -7.22 11.94 4.04
N GLU A 379 -6.83 12.27 2.81
CA GLU A 379 -7.73 12.56 1.71
C GLU A 379 -7.54 11.55 0.57
N CYS A 380 -8.62 10.86 0.21
CA CYS A 380 -8.67 9.93 -0.91
C CYS A 380 -9.41 10.59 -2.09
N ALA A 381 -8.87 10.48 -3.29
CA ALA A 381 -9.49 10.99 -4.52
C ALA A 381 -9.67 9.86 -5.54
N GLY A 382 -10.58 10.04 -6.50
CA GLY A 382 -10.68 9.14 -7.65
C GLY A 382 -9.39 9.14 -8.46
N ALA A 383 -9.07 8.02 -9.14
CA ALA A 383 -7.85 7.86 -9.93
C ALA A 383 -7.65 8.95 -11.01
N THR A 384 -8.74 9.59 -11.44
CA THR A 384 -8.76 10.73 -12.36
C THR A 384 -9.67 11.83 -11.84
N TRP A 385 -9.24 13.09 -11.88
CA TRP A 385 -10.07 14.25 -11.60
C TRP A 385 -9.74 15.43 -12.52
N THR A 386 -10.66 16.38 -12.62
CA THR A 386 -10.48 17.63 -13.36
C THR A 386 -10.28 18.80 -12.40
N GLU A 387 -9.17 19.51 -12.53
CA GLU A 387 -8.89 20.71 -11.75
C GLU A 387 -8.29 21.79 -12.66
N GLY A 388 -8.84 23.01 -12.63
CA GLY A 388 -8.30 24.13 -13.41
C GLY A 388 -8.16 23.89 -14.92
N CYS A 389 -9.11 23.18 -15.56
CA CYS A 389 -9.05 22.77 -16.98
C CYS A 389 -7.89 21.84 -17.35
N GLN A 390 -7.40 21.08 -16.38
CA GLN A 390 -6.48 19.98 -16.57
C GLN A 390 -7.16 18.67 -16.17
N ASN A 391 -6.95 17.62 -16.97
CA ASN A 391 -7.20 16.25 -16.55
C ASN A 391 -5.99 15.77 -15.77
N CYS A 392 -6.17 15.55 -14.47
CA CYS A 392 -5.17 15.01 -13.57
C CYS A 392 -5.44 13.52 -13.34
N ILE A 393 -4.36 12.74 -13.35
CA ILE A 393 -4.34 11.31 -13.05
C ILE A 393 -3.31 11.09 -11.96
N CYS A 394 -3.67 10.32 -10.93
CA CYS A 394 -2.70 9.76 -10.01
C CYS A 394 -2.19 8.44 -10.59
N GLU A 395 -0.91 8.38 -10.96
CA GLU A 395 -0.33 7.16 -11.50
C GLU A 395 -0.20 6.12 -10.38
N GLU A 396 -0.89 4.99 -10.53
CA GLU A 396 -0.98 3.95 -9.50
C GLU A 396 0.40 3.40 -9.06
N ASP A 397 1.38 3.38 -9.97
CA ASP A 397 2.71 2.80 -9.74
C ASP A 397 3.66 3.71 -8.96
N THR A 398 3.51 5.02 -9.07
CA THR A 398 4.42 5.98 -8.42
C THR A 398 3.71 6.81 -7.36
N LEU A 399 2.37 6.75 -7.32
CA LEU A 399 1.51 7.58 -6.48
C LEU A 399 1.80 9.07 -6.70
N GLN A 400 2.20 9.42 -7.93
CA GLN A 400 2.46 10.78 -8.38
C GLN A 400 1.31 11.30 -9.22
N VAL A 401 1.06 12.59 -9.09
CA VAL A 401 0.02 13.30 -9.85
C VAL A 401 0.58 13.82 -11.16
N PHE A 402 -0.02 13.41 -12.27
CA PHE A 402 0.26 13.93 -13.61
C PHE A 402 -0.96 14.66 -14.14
N CYS A 403 -0.82 15.93 -14.46
CA CYS A 403 -1.89 16.75 -15.04
C CYS A 403 -1.58 17.10 -16.49
N SER A 404 -2.59 16.96 -17.34
CA SER A 404 -2.52 17.30 -18.77
C SER A 404 -3.67 18.25 -19.14
N PRO A 405 -3.45 19.25 -20.02
CA PRO A 405 -4.52 20.14 -20.45
C PRO A 405 -5.65 19.37 -21.15
N ILE A 406 -6.90 19.74 -20.90
CA ILE A 406 -8.04 19.17 -21.61
C ILE A 406 -7.92 19.50 -23.11
N THR A 407 -7.95 18.46 -23.95
CA THR A 407 -7.93 18.63 -25.40
C THR A 407 -9.34 18.91 -25.90
N CYS A 408 -9.56 20.10 -26.45
CA CYS A 408 -10.84 20.44 -27.06
C CYS A 408 -10.93 19.81 -28.46
N SER A 409 -12.03 19.10 -28.72
CA SER A 409 -12.35 18.66 -30.07
C SER A 409 -12.44 19.88 -30.99
N THR A 410 -11.64 19.91 -32.05
CA THR A 410 -11.80 20.89 -33.12
C THR A 410 -13.08 20.56 -33.88
N ASN A 411 -14.22 21.02 -33.36
CA ASN A 411 -15.47 20.89 -34.09
C ASN A 411 -15.32 21.59 -35.44
N SER A 412 -15.85 20.98 -36.49
CA SER A 412 -15.89 21.60 -37.82
C SER A 412 -16.54 22.98 -37.70
N PRO A 413 -16.00 24.04 -38.35
CA PRO A 413 -16.55 25.38 -38.24
C PRO A 413 -18.02 25.34 -38.64
N VAL A 414 -18.90 25.74 -37.71
CA VAL A 414 -20.33 25.71 -37.95
C VAL A 414 -20.64 26.81 -38.98
N ALA A 415 -21.26 26.49 -40.12
CA ALA A 415 -21.58 27.49 -41.14
C ALA A 415 -22.97 28.10 -40.86
N CYS A 416 -23.08 29.42 -40.92
CA CYS A 416 -24.38 30.09 -40.86
C CYS A 416 -24.98 30.07 -42.27
N ASP A 417 -25.84 29.10 -42.54
CA ASP A 417 -26.38 28.83 -43.89
C ASP A 417 -27.72 29.55 -44.14
N GLN A 418 -28.30 30.22 -43.14
CA GLN A 418 -29.55 30.98 -43.27
C GLN A 418 -29.39 32.45 -42.83
N GLU A 419 -30.08 33.36 -43.52
CA GLU A 419 -30.12 34.79 -43.16
C GLU A 419 -30.76 34.99 -41.78
N GLY A 420 -30.10 35.78 -40.92
CA GLY A 420 -30.48 35.99 -39.52
C GLY A 420 -29.82 35.06 -38.50
N GLN A 421 -28.98 34.11 -38.94
CA GLN A 421 -28.15 33.29 -38.07
C GLN A 421 -26.85 34.00 -37.68
N PHE A 422 -26.48 33.94 -36.40
CA PHE A 422 -25.18 34.39 -35.92
C PHE A 422 -24.53 33.37 -34.98
N LYS A 423 -23.19 33.34 -35.01
CA LYS A 423 -22.38 32.47 -34.15
C LYS A 423 -22.23 33.08 -32.77
N VAL A 424 -22.56 32.31 -31.74
CA VAL A 424 -22.28 32.63 -30.35
C VAL A 424 -21.22 31.65 -29.85
N TYR A 425 -20.24 32.19 -29.15
CA TYR A 425 -19.22 31.40 -28.47
C TYR A 425 -19.65 31.19 -27.03
N GLN A 426 -19.81 29.94 -26.62
CA GLN A 426 -20.11 29.58 -25.23
C GLN A 426 -18.98 28.73 -24.66
N ASN A 427 -18.67 28.96 -23.39
CA ASN A 427 -17.82 28.06 -22.63
C ASN A 427 -18.67 26.89 -22.13
N GLU A 428 -18.45 25.70 -22.69
CA GLU A 428 -18.93 24.46 -22.11
C GLU A 428 -17.76 23.73 -21.47
N SER A 429 -17.84 23.56 -20.15
CA SER A 429 -16.78 23.03 -19.30
C SER A 429 -15.48 23.85 -19.40
N CYS A 430 -14.58 23.48 -20.31
CA CYS A 430 -13.27 24.09 -20.53
C CYS A 430 -12.99 24.40 -22.02
N CYS A 431 -13.99 24.23 -22.89
CA CYS A 431 -13.86 24.41 -24.33
C CYS A 431 -14.82 25.48 -24.83
N LEU A 432 -14.32 26.33 -25.73
CA LEU A 432 -15.13 27.26 -26.50
C LEU A 432 -15.84 26.49 -27.61
N VAL A 433 -17.16 26.43 -27.53
CA VAL A 433 -18.02 25.82 -28.55
C VAL A 433 -18.78 26.88 -29.32
N GLU A 434 -18.81 26.72 -30.65
CA GLU A 434 -19.61 27.52 -31.56
C GLU A 434 -21.06 27.01 -31.59
N LYS A 435 -22.04 27.89 -31.33
CA LYS A 435 -23.47 27.61 -31.50
C LYS A 435 -24.14 28.67 -32.38
N ILE A 436 -25.18 28.28 -33.11
CA ILE A 436 -25.98 29.21 -33.93
C ILE A 436 -27.19 29.70 -33.12
N TYR A 437 -27.42 31.00 -33.14
CA TYR A 437 -28.60 31.66 -32.58
C TYR A 437 -29.28 32.57 -33.62
N PHE A 438 -30.54 32.93 -33.35
CA PHE A 438 -31.34 33.90 -34.12
C PHE A 438 -31.88 34.96 -33.15
N CYS A 439 -32.20 36.16 -33.64
CA CYS A 439 -32.89 37.18 -32.84
C CYS A 439 -34.37 37.29 -33.24
N ALA A 440 -35.29 37.13 -32.27
CA ALA A 440 -36.73 37.11 -32.50
C ALA A 440 -37.51 37.68 -31.30
N GLU A 441 -38.72 38.19 -31.57
CA GLU A 441 -39.50 38.99 -30.61
C GLU A 441 -40.27 38.17 -29.56
N PHE A 442 -40.58 36.89 -29.82
CA PHE A 442 -41.44 36.07 -28.92
C PHE A 442 -41.15 34.55 -28.97
N LEU A 443 -39.99 34.08 -28.49
CA LEU A 443 -39.77 32.65 -28.20
C LEU A 443 -38.67 32.44 -27.16
N THR A 444 -38.87 31.45 -26.28
CA THR A 444 -38.00 31.09 -25.13
C THR A 444 -36.64 30.46 -25.49
N LEU A 445 -36.31 30.30 -26.78
CA LEU A 445 -35.06 29.69 -27.25
C LEU A 445 -34.12 30.67 -28.00
N TYR A 446 -34.39 31.98 -27.96
CA TYR A 446 -33.72 33.01 -28.78
C TYR A 446 -33.36 34.25 -27.95
N ILE A 447 -32.35 35.02 -28.41
CA ILE A 447 -31.95 36.29 -27.77
C ILE A 447 -33.04 37.33 -28.03
N GLN A 448 -33.53 38.00 -26.99
CA GLN A 448 -34.63 38.96 -27.12
C GLN A 448 -34.13 40.33 -27.56
N VAL A 449 -35.04 41.14 -28.12
CA VAL A 449 -34.75 42.54 -28.45
C VAL A 449 -34.35 43.30 -27.18
N GLY A 450 -33.20 43.98 -27.25
CA GLY A 450 -32.60 44.69 -26.12
C GLY A 450 -31.56 43.89 -25.32
N ASP A 451 -31.46 42.57 -25.53
CA ASP A 451 -30.46 41.75 -24.85
C ASP A 451 -29.07 41.90 -25.47
N VAL A 452 -28.04 41.73 -24.62
CA VAL A 452 -26.64 41.71 -25.05
C VAL A 452 -26.34 40.38 -25.73
N VAL A 453 -25.86 40.44 -26.96
CA VAL A 453 -25.44 39.27 -27.74
C VAL A 453 -24.01 38.89 -27.33
N PRO A 454 -23.75 37.66 -26.84
CA PRO A 454 -22.40 37.22 -26.48
C PRO A 454 -21.56 37.06 -27.76
N MET A 455 -20.73 38.05 -28.05
CA MET A 455 -19.82 38.12 -29.20
C MET A 455 -18.36 38.16 -28.71
N LYS A 456 -17.40 38.33 -29.62
CA LYS A 456 -15.96 38.35 -29.30
C LYS A 456 -15.65 39.32 -28.15
N PRO A 457 -14.58 39.10 -27.36
CA PRO A 457 -14.30 39.85 -26.13
C PRO A 457 -14.27 41.39 -26.24
N CYS A 458 -14.08 41.95 -27.45
CA CYS A 458 -13.91 43.38 -27.71
C CYS A 458 -15.07 44.11 -28.40
N GLU A 459 -16.18 43.42 -28.61
CA GLU A 459 -17.37 43.99 -29.20
C GLU A 459 -18.53 43.75 -28.25
N LYS A 460 -19.27 44.81 -27.94
CA LYS A 460 -20.55 44.67 -27.26
C LYS A 460 -21.64 44.83 -28.30
N CYS A 461 -22.41 43.77 -28.49
CA CYS A 461 -23.47 43.70 -29.47
C CYS A 461 -24.82 43.64 -28.76
N ILE A 462 -25.82 44.33 -29.28
CA ILE A 462 -27.19 44.30 -28.74
C ILE A 462 -28.12 43.91 -29.88
N CYS A 463 -29.09 43.03 -29.62
CA CYS A 463 -30.15 42.82 -30.59
C CYS A 463 -31.06 44.05 -30.63
N SER A 464 -31.02 44.79 -31.75
CA SER A 464 -31.70 46.07 -31.88
C SER A 464 -33.15 45.88 -32.32
N ASN A 465 -33.96 46.92 -32.13
CA ASN A 465 -35.35 46.92 -32.59
C ASN A 465 -35.48 47.19 -34.09
N GLN A 466 -34.37 47.31 -34.82
CA GLN A 466 -34.39 47.44 -36.27
C GLN A 466 -34.57 46.06 -36.89
N THR A 467 -35.43 45.95 -37.89
CA THR A 467 -35.68 44.70 -38.60
C THR A 467 -35.09 44.75 -39.99
N ASP A 468 -34.52 43.63 -40.42
CA ASP A 468 -34.06 43.48 -41.80
C ASP A 468 -35.27 43.33 -42.74
N ALA A 469 -35.24 44.07 -43.84
CA ALA A 469 -36.38 44.18 -44.77
C ALA A 469 -36.69 42.88 -45.54
N SER A 470 -35.74 41.94 -45.56
CA SER A 470 -35.79 40.70 -46.33
C SER A 470 -36.23 39.51 -45.46
N SER A 471 -35.65 39.41 -44.27
CA SER A 471 -35.87 38.29 -43.34
C SER A 471 -36.93 38.56 -42.27
N HIS A 472 -37.36 39.82 -42.10
CA HIS A 472 -38.21 40.28 -41.00
C HIS A 472 -37.65 40.00 -39.59
N LEU A 473 -36.37 39.63 -39.48
CA LEU A 473 -35.68 39.38 -38.21
C LEU A 473 -35.01 40.65 -37.69
N HIS A 474 -34.80 40.71 -36.37
CA HIS A 474 -34.13 41.84 -35.73
C HIS A 474 -32.62 41.84 -35.99
N ILE A 475 -32.06 43.03 -36.23
CA ILE A 475 -30.65 43.25 -36.58
C ILE A 475 -29.80 43.36 -35.31
N VAL A 476 -28.60 42.77 -35.31
CA VAL A 476 -27.63 42.91 -34.22
C VAL A 476 -26.72 44.12 -34.49
N GLU A 477 -26.69 45.06 -33.56
CA GLU A 477 -25.82 46.26 -33.63
C GLU A 477 -24.64 46.11 -32.66
N CYS A 478 -23.42 46.24 -33.18
CA CYS A 478 -22.18 46.06 -32.42
C CYS A 478 -21.38 47.36 -32.28
N TYR A 479 -20.80 47.58 -31.10
CA TYR A 479 -19.89 48.69 -30.83
C TYR A 479 -18.59 48.19 -30.20
N SER A 480 -17.46 48.76 -30.64
CA SER A 480 -16.13 48.48 -30.10
C SER A 480 -15.98 49.10 -28.71
N MET A 481 -15.51 48.32 -27.73
CA MET A 481 -15.19 48.87 -26.41
C MET A 481 -13.78 49.47 -26.39
N PRO A 482 -13.61 50.76 -26.07
CA PRO A 482 -12.28 51.35 -25.87
C PRO A 482 -11.71 50.89 -24.51
N CYS A 483 -10.47 50.40 -24.50
CA CYS A 483 -9.78 50.04 -23.27
C CYS A 483 -9.18 51.28 -22.58
N ASP A 484 -9.31 51.35 -21.26
CA ASP A 484 -8.57 52.32 -20.45
C ASP A 484 -7.14 51.81 -20.24
N THR A 485 -6.16 52.56 -20.74
CA THR A 485 -4.73 52.23 -20.63
C THR A 485 -4.03 53.06 -19.55
N HIS A 486 -4.73 53.89 -18.78
CA HIS A 486 -4.11 54.64 -17.69
C HIS A 486 -3.87 53.75 -16.47
N CYS A 487 -2.60 53.53 -16.14
CA CYS A 487 -2.21 52.83 -14.93
C CYS A 487 -1.72 53.78 -13.83
N PRO A 488 -1.96 53.45 -12.56
CA PRO A 488 -1.43 54.21 -11.43
C PRO A 488 0.12 54.14 -11.39
N LEU A 489 0.75 55.12 -10.74
CA LEU A 489 2.21 55.18 -10.56
C LEU A 489 2.76 53.85 -10.00
N GLY A 490 3.84 53.33 -10.60
CA GLY A 490 4.44 52.04 -10.24
C GLY A 490 3.88 50.82 -10.97
N TYR A 491 2.84 51.01 -11.80
CA TYR A 491 2.21 49.97 -12.61
C TYR A 491 2.30 50.32 -14.09
N GLU A 492 2.49 49.31 -14.94
CA GLU A 492 2.47 49.45 -16.40
C GLU A 492 1.37 48.56 -16.98
N TYR A 493 0.71 49.06 -18.02
CA TYR A 493 -0.34 48.34 -18.71
C TYR A 493 0.26 47.19 -19.53
N GLN A 494 -0.17 45.96 -19.25
CA GLN A 494 0.24 44.78 -20.00
C GLN A 494 -0.95 44.11 -20.68
N ASN A 495 -0.80 43.85 -21.97
CA ASN A 495 -1.79 43.13 -22.76
C ASN A 495 -1.82 41.66 -22.37
N ASN A 496 -2.99 41.15 -21.97
CA ASN A 496 -3.20 39.74 -21.67
C ASN A 496 -3.63 38.99 -22.92
N SER A 497 -2.91 37.93 -23.30
CA SER A 497 -3.30 37.09 -24.43
C SER A 497 -4.68 36.45 -24.18
N GLY A 498 -5.63 36.71 -25.07
CA GLY A 498 -7.00 36.17 -24.99
C GLY A 498 -8.04 37.05 -24.28
N GLN A 499 -7.65 38.20 -23.70
CA GLN A 499 -8.58 39.18 -23.11
C GLN A 499 -8.68 40.45 -23.97
N CYS A 500 -9.79 41.18 -23.85
CA CYS A 500 -9.97 42.39 -24.66
C CYS A 500 -9.10 43.57 -24.21
N CYS A 501 -9.07 43.83 -22.90
CA CYS A 501 -8.24 44.86 -22.31
C CYS A 501 -7.16 44.19 -21.46
N GLY A 502 -5.94 44.70 -21.53
CA GLY A 502 -4.85 44.38 -20.63
C GLY A 502 -5.10 44.83 -19.20
N THR A 503 -4.20 44.41 -18.31
CA THR A 503 -4.23 44.74 -16.88
C THR A 503 -3.00 45.54 -16.49
N CYS A 504 -3.14 46.45 -15.52
CA CYS A 504 -2.00 47.15 -14.93
C CYS A 504 -1.21 46.19 -14.04
N VAL A 505 0.02 45.87 -14.42
CA VAL A 505 0.93 45.00 -13.67
C VAL A 505 1.96 45.85 -12.97
N GLN A 506 2.23 45.56 -11.70
CA GLN A 506 3.22 46.30 -10.93
C GLN A 506 4.63 46.03 -11.47
N THR A 507 5.32 47.05 -11.98
CA THR A 507 6.69 46.93 -12.50
C THR A 507 7.73 47.60 -11.59
N SER A 508 7.28 48.42 -10.64
CA SER A 508 8.17 49.16 -9.73
C SER A 508 7.57 49.29 -8.33
N CYS A 509 8.42 49.23 -7.31
CA CYS A 509 8.04 49.49 -5.92
C CYS A 509 7.97 51.00 -5.68
N ILE A 510 6.94 51.46 -4.97
CA ILE A 510 6.77 52.87 -4.63
C ILE A 510 7.28 53.06 -3.21
N VAL A 511 8.28 53.94 -3.02
CA VAL A 511 8.85 54.24 -1.71
C VAL A 511 8.68 55.72 -1.42
N THR A 512 8.02 56.04 -0.31
CA THR A 512 7.90 57.41 0.19
C THR A 512 9.01 57.64 1.22
N LEU A 513 9.93 58.55 0.90
CA LEU A 513 11.02 58.93 1.79
C LEU A 513 10.50 59.83 2.94
N PRO A 514 11.23 59.94 4.07
CA PRO A 514 10.82 60.74 5.24
C PRO A 514 10.57 62.23 4.95
N ASN A 515 11.05 62.74 3.81
CA ASN A 515 10.80 64.09 3.32
C ASN A 515 9.53 64.20 2.44
N ASN A 516 8.64 63.19 2.47
CA ASN A 516 7.41 63.09 1.68
C ASN A 516 7.62 63.02 0.16
N VAL A 517 8.85 62.74 -0.30
CA VAL A 517 9.14 62.52 -1.73
C VAL A 517 8.87 61.05 -2.06
N THR A 518 8.00 60.81 -3.04
CA THR A 518 7.67 59.45 -3.50
C THR A 518 8.57 59.08 -4.68
N GLN A 519 9.31 57.98 -4.57
CA GLN A 519 10.20 57.45 -5.61
C GLN A 519 9.72 56.07 -6.09
N THR A 520 9.97 55.75 -7.36
CA THR A 520 9.63 54.46 -7.96
C THR A 520 10.91 53.66 -8.22
N LEU A 521 11.04 52.49 -7.59
CA LEU A 521 12.21 51.60 -7.64
C LEU A 521 11.93 50.41 -8.56
N LYS A 522 12.72 50.23 -9.61
CA LYS A 522 12.63 49.07 -10.51
C LYS A 522 13.24 47.82 -9.86
N VAL A 523 12.60 46.67 -10.05
CA VAL A 523 13.08 45.38 -9.53
C VAL A 523 14.45 45.03 -10.13
N GLY A 524 15.47 44.80 -9.29
CA GLY A 524 16.80 44.34 -9.72
C GLY A 524 18.00 45.25 -9.41
N VAL A 525 17.84 46.36 -8.68
CA VAL A 525 18.97 47.20 -8.23
C VAL A 525 19.00 47.24 -6.70
N CYS A 526 19.94 46.51 -6.08
CA CYS A 526 20.27 46.64 -4.66
C CYS A 526 20.97 47.98 -4.44
N VAL A 527 20.47 48.79 -3.50
CA VAL A 527 21.19 49.95 -2.97
C VAL A 527 21.42 49.71 -1.49
N CYS A 528 22.68 49.52 -1.10
CA CYS A 528 23.11 49.54 0.29
C CYS A 528 22.80 50.91 0.89
N ALA A 529 22.06 50.95 1.99
CA ALA A 529 21.93 52.15 2.80
C ALA A 529 22.93 52.08 3.96
N LEU A 530 23.75 53.13 4.07
CA LEU A 530 24.50 53.52 5.27
C LEU A 530 23.55 54.07 6.33
#